data_AF-A0A0S8G289-F1
#
_entry.id   AF-A0A0S8G289-F1
#
_cell.length_a   1.000
_cell.length_b   1.000
_cell.length_c   1.000
_cell.angle_alpha   90.00
_cell.angle_beta   90.00
_cell.angle_gamma   90.00
#
_symmetry.space_group_name_H-M   'P 1'
#
loop_
_entity.id
_entity.type
_entity.pdbx_description
1 polymer ?
#
loop_
_entity_poly.entity_id
_entity_poly.type
_entity_poly.pdbx_seq_one_letter_code
_entity_poly.pdbx_strand_id
1 'polypeptide(L)'
;MKRKEEIFSGPYFDLLPDIVWLPDTDYRINANLYPALISRRLDAPHITGEHMAAADGIFILNGSGVMGSTRIEGAHIADLAPTILYMMDVPIPSDMDGKVLRRAFETSYREPQYTKAGEAEKKDFAFTQKEEKKLEERLKGLGYL
;
A
#
# COMPACT_ATOMS: atom_id res chain seq x y z
N MET A 1 12.16 1.42 -19.59
CA MET A 1 12.35 1.98 -18.23
C MET A 1 11.41 3.16 -18.10
N LYS A 2 10.58 3.21 -17.04
CA LYS A 2 9.67 4.33 -16.77
C LYS A 2 10.35 5.31 -15.82
N ARG A 3 10.06 6.60 -15.94
CA ARG A 3 10.56 7.63 -14.99
C ARG A 3 9.61 7.75 -13.80
N LYS A 4 10.10 8.24 -12.66
CA LYS A 4 9.28 8.37 -11.43
C LYS A 4 8.12 9.35 -11.62
N GLU A 5 8.31 10.39 -12.43
CA GLU A 5 7.30 11.39 -12.79
C GLU A 5 6.15 10.80 -13.65
N GLU A 6 6.38 9.64 -14.27
CA GLU A 6 5.37 8.94 -15.09
C GLU A 6 4.51 7.97 -14.27
N ILE A 7 4.90 7.69 -13.02
CA ILE A 7 4.27 6.66 -12.18
C ILE A 7 3.71 7.27 -10.90
N PHE A 8 4.45 8.19 -10.28
CA PHE A 8 4.12 8.74 -8.97
C PHE A 8 3.77 10.22 -9.07
N SER A 9 2.89 10.65 -8.19
CA SER A 9 2.50 12.06 -8.03
C SER A 9 2.07 12.30 -6.59
N GLY A 10 2.02 13.57 -6.19
CA GLY A 10 1.48 13.97 -4.89
C GLY A 10 2.47 14.76 -4.04
N PRO A 11 2.05 15.20 -2.85
CA PRO A 11 2.77 16.18 -2.03
C PRO A 11 4.09 15.67 -1.44
N TYR A 12 4.35 14.37 -1.54
CA TYR A 12 5.56 13.69 -1.04
C TYR A 12 6.44 13.14 -2.17
N PHE A 13 6.21 13.56 -3.41
CA PHE A 13 6.96 13.09 -4.58
C PHE A 13 8.48 13.25 -4.42
N ASP A 14 8.93 14.36 -3.81
CA ASP A 14 10.35 14.65 -3.59
C ASP A 14 11.01 13.74 -2.55
N LEU A 15 10.22 13.00 -1.74
CA LEU A 15 10.74 12.02 -0.78
C LEU A 15 10.98 10.65 -1.41
N LEU A 16 10.58 10.44 -2.67
CA LEU A 16 10.77 9.17 -3.35
C LEU A 16 12.25 8.90 -3.62
N PRO A 17 12.69 7.63 -3.51
CA PRO A 17 14.05 7.27 -3.90
C PRO A 17 14.29 7.52 -5.39
N ASP A 18 15.54 7.79 -5.75
CA ASP A 18 15.94 8.00 -7.15
C ASP A 18 15.76 6.73 -8.01
N ILE A 19 15.90 5.56 -7.38
CA ILE A 19 15.85 4.26 -8.04
C ILE A 19 15.01 3.30 -7.19
N VAL A 20 14.00 2.71 -7.81
CA VAL A 20 13.23 1.59 -7.26
C VAL A 20 13.47 0.37 -8.15
N TRP A 21 13.87 -0.74 -7.55
CA TRP A 21 14.03 -2.02 -8.24
C TRP A 21 12.89 -2.96 -7.90
N LEU A 22 12.24 -3.47 -8.94
CA LEU A 22 11.22 -4.51 -8.85
C LEU A 22 11.80 -5.74 -9.55
N PRO A 23 12.40 -6.69 -8.82
CA PRO A 23 12.90 -7.92 -9.41
C PRO A 23 11.73 -8.76 -9.96
N ASP A 24 12.01 -9.56 -10.98
CA ASP A 24 11.09 -10.63 -11.37
C ASP A 24 10.89 -11.60 -10.18
N THR A 25 9.73 -12.24 -10.10
CA THR A 25 9.35 -13.14 -8.99
C THR A 25 10.29 -14.31 -8.77
N ASP A 26 11.11 -14.66 -9.76
CA ASP A 26 12.15 -15.68 -9.66
C ASP A 26 13.42 -15.21 -8.94
N TYR A 27 13.53 -13.91 -8.66
CA TYR A 27 14.71 -13.26 -8.09
C TYR A 27 14.38 -12.51 -6.80
N ARG A 28 15.37 -12.46 -5.91
CA ARG A 28 15.31 -11.71 -4.65
C ARG A 28 16.48 -10.73 -4.56
N ILE A 29 16.24 -9.61 -3.89
CA ILE A 29 17.28 -8.65 -3.53
C ILE A 29 17.73 -8.98 -2.10
N ASN A 30 19.03 -9.13 -1.92
CA ASN A 30 19.63 -9.45 -0.64
C ASN A 30 19.98 -8.16 0.11
N ALA A 31 19.57 -8.08 1.37
CA ALA A 31 19.96 -6.98 2.26
C ALA A 31 21.49 -6.98 2.54
N ASN A 32 22.14 -8.13 2.36
CA ASN A 32 23.58 -8.31 2.52
C ASN A 32 24.25 -8.56 1.15
N LEU A 33 25.43 -7.99 0.94
CA LEU A 33 26.16 -8.07 -0.34
C LEU A 33 26.84 -9.43 -0.59
N TYR A 34 26.97 -10.28 0.43
CA TYR A 34 27.59 -11.59 0.32
C TYR A 34 26.53 -12.71 0.40
N PRO A 35 26.55 -13.71 -0.49
CA PRO A 35 27.48 -13.91 -1.61
C PRO A 35 27.14 -13.11 -2.88
N ALA A 36 25.95 -12.53 -2.97
CA ALA A 36 25.52 -11.72 -4.12
C ALA A 36 24.38 -10.76 -3.72
N LEU A 37 24.30 -9.61 -4.39
CA LEU A 37 23.21 -8.63 -4.21
C LEU A 37 21.85 -9.15 -4.72
N ILE A 38 21.85 -9.95 -5.79
CA ILE A 38 20.66 -10.57 -6.37
C ILE A 38 20.92 -12.07 -6.46
N SER A 39 19.96 -12.88 -6.02
CA SER A 39 20.03 -14.34 -6.12
C SER A 39 18.71 -14.92 -6.61
N ARG A 40 18.74 -16.12 -7.19
CA ARG A 40 17.52 -16.82 -7.57
C ARG A 40 16.78 -17.26 -6.31
N ARG A 41 15.46 -17.14 -6.33
CA ARG A 41 14.59 -17.47 -5.20
C ARG A 41 14.68 -18.95 -4.80
N LEU A 42 14.74 -19.85 -5.79
CA LEU A 42 14.80 -21.30 -5.59
C LEU A 42 16.07 -21.78 -4.87
N ASP A 43 17.11 -20.94 -4.79
CA ASP A 43 18.40 -21.29 -4.18
C ASP A 43 18.45 -21.02 -2.66
N ALA A 44 17.32 -20.68 -2.04
CA ALA A 44 17.23 -20.32 -0.62
C ALA A 44 16.38 -21.31 0.22
N PRO A 45 16.86 -22.56 0.43
CA PRO A 45 16.11 -23.61 1.13
C PRO A 45 15.84 -23.33 2.62
N HIS A 46 16.47 -22.29 3.18
CA HIS A 46 16.33 -21.85 4.57
C HIS A 46 15.25 -20.78 4.76
N ILE A 47 14.63 -20.29 3.68
CA ILE A 47 13.50 -19.35 3.78
C ILE A 47 12.21 -20.13 4.03
N THR A 48 11.52 -19.78 5.12
CA THR A 48 10.23 -20.35 5.50
C THR A 48 9.02 -19.48 5.07
N GLY A 49 9.26 -18.26 4.58
CA GLY A 49 8.24 -17.36 4.05
C GLY A 49 8.82 -16.09 3.46
N GLU A 50 8.26 -15.61 2.35
CA GLU A 50 8.64 -14.38 1.66
C GLU A 50 7.41 -13.75 1.00
N HIS A 51 7.30 -12.42 1.11
CA HIS A 51 6.16 -11.66 0.56
C HIS A 51 6.43 -11.04 -0.81
N MET A 52 7.70 -10.80 -1.17
CA MET A 52 8.04 -10.06 -2.39
C MET A 52 7.54 -10.72 -3.67
N ALA A 53 7.50 -12.05 -3.71
CA ALA A 53 7.03 -12.82 -4.86
C ALA A 53 5.58 -13.33 -4.72
N ALA A 54 4.84 -12.83 -3.72
CA ALA A 54 3.42 -13.11 -3.49
C ALA A 54 2.63 -11.79 -3.54
N ALA A 55 2.62 -11.15 -4.71
CA ALA A 55 1.97 -9.86 -4.93
C ALA A 55 0.43 -9.95 -4.96
N ASP A 56 -0.10 -11.14 -5.27
CA ASP A 56 -1.54 -11.37 -5.31
C ASP A 56 -2.13 -11.52 -3.91
N GLY A 57 -3.24 -10.82 -3.68
CA GLY A 57 -4.03 -10.92 -2.45
C GLY A 57 -5.31 -11.75 -2.63
N ILE A 58 -5.99 -12.00 -1.52
CA ILE A 58 -7.34 -12.58 -1.50
C ILE A 58 -8.33 -11.47 -1.18
N PHE A 59 -9.36 -11.33 -2.02
CA PHE A 59 -10.46 -10.40 -1.81
C PHE A 59 -11.79 -11.16 -1.78
N ILE A 60 -12.57 -10.93 -0.74
CA ILE A 60 -13.92 -11.49 -0.57
C ILE A 60 -14.81 -10.36 -0.07
N LEU A 61 -15.94 -10.16 -0.74
CA LEU A 61 -16.95 -9.17 -0.38
C LEU A 61 -18.27 -9.84 -0.06
N ASN A 62 -18.90 -9.43 1.03
CA ASN A 62 -20.23 -9.90 1.42
C ASN A 62 -20.99 -8.79 2.14
N GLY A 63 -22.27 -8.64 1.83
CA GLY A 63 -23.13 -7.63 2.45
C GLY A 63 -24.36 -7.31 1.61
N SER A 64 -25.18 -6.40 2.11
CA SER A 64 -26.37 -5.92 1.39
C SER A 64 -25.98 -5.28 0.06
N GLY A 65 -26.71 -5.63 -1.00
CA GLY A 65 -26.48 -5.13 -2.36
C GLY A 65 -25.25 -5.67 -3.07
N VAL A 66 -24.44 -6.52 -2.41
CA VAL A 66 -23.31 -7.23 -3.04
C VAL A 66 -23.86 -8.40 -3.85
N MET A 67 -23.47 -8.51 -5.12
CA MET A 67 -23.91 -9.61 -5.97
C MET A 67 -23.30 -10.94 -5.49
N GLY A 68 -24.16 -11.92 -5.26
CA GLY A 68 -23.73 -13.29 -4.95
C GLY A 68 -22.98 -13.94 -6.12
N SER A 69 -22.08 -14.88 -5.79
CA SER A 69 -21.37 -15.75 -6.75
C SER A 69 -20.68 -15.02 -7.92
N THR A 70 -20.31 -13.75 -7.73
CA THR A 70 -19.67 -12.94 -8.76
C THR A 70 -18.15 -12.95 -8.56
N ARG A 71 -17.42 -13.27 -9.63
CA ARG A 71 -15.96 -13.13 -9.66
C ARG A 71 -15.59 -11.72 -10.13
N ILE A 72 -14.81 -11.02 -9.33
CA ILE A 72 -14.23 -9.73 -9.71
C ILE A 72 -12.80 -9.97 -10.19
N GLU A 73 -12.51 -9.51 -11.40
CA GLU A 73 -11.18 -9.60 -12.01
C GLU A 73 -10.53 -8.21 -12.06
N GLY A 74 -9.22 -8.16 -11.82
CA GLY A 74 -8.42 -6.93 -11.88
C GLY A 74 -8.70 -5.93 -10.75
N ALA A 75 -9.22 -6.38 -9.60
CA ALA A 75 -9.30 -5.54 -8.41
C ALA A 75 -7.91 -5.21 -7.90
N HIS A 76 -7.68 -3.95 -7.55
CA HIS A 76 -6.43 -3.49 -6.95
C HIS A 76 -6.63 -3.20 -5.46
N ILE A 77 -5.59 -3.34 -4.64
CA ILE A 77 -5.69 -3.05 -3.19
C ILE A 77 -6.14 -1.62 -2.91
N ALA A 78 -5.77 -0.68 -3.79
CA ALA A 78 -6.20 0.73 -3.70
C ALA A 78 -7.73 0.90 -3.88
N ASP A 79 -8.40 -0.02 -4.57
CA ASP A 79 -9.85 0.03 -4.79
C ASP A 79 -10.64 -0.32 -3.52
N LEU A 80 -10.00 -0.92 -2.51
CA LEU A 80 -10.66 -1.37 -1.30
C LEU A 80 -11.18 -0.22 -0.46
N ALA A 81 -10.35 0.80 -0.20
CA ALA A 81 -10.76 1.97 0.59
C ALA A 81 -12.01 2.68 0.03
N PRO A 82 -12.06 3.11 -1.26
CA PRO A 82 -13.25 3.73 -1.81
C PRO A 82 -14.45 2.77 -1.86
N THR A 83 -14.23 1.47 -2.06
CA THR A 83 -15.31 0.46 -2.03
C THR A 83 -15.91 0.29 -0.63
N ILE A 84 -15.09 0.28 0.42
CA ILE A 84 -15.54 0.17 1.81
C ILE A 84 -16.33 1.43 2.20
N LEU A 85 -15.82 2.63 1.89
CA LEU A 85 -16.56 3.88 2.14
C LEU A 85 -17.91 3.89 1.43
N TYR A 86 -17.92 3.45 0.16
CA TYR A 86 -19.14 3.27 -0.60
C TYR A 86 -20.12 2.29 0.06
N MET A 87 -19.67 1.20 0.67
CA MET A 87 -20.53 0.27 1.43
C MET A 87 -21.08 0.86 2.73
N MET A 88 -20.31 1.76 3.34
CA MET A 88 -20.66 2.42 4.59
C MET A 88 -21.56 3.65 4.42
N ASP A 89 -21.94 3.99 3.19
CA ASP A 89 -22.68 5.23 2.87
C ASP A 89 -21.90 6.51 3.24
N VAL A 90 -20.57 6.44 3.16
CA VAL A 90 -19.67 7.56 3.46
C VAL A 90 -19.17 8.17 2.14
N PRO A 91 -19.23 9.51 1.97
CA PRO A 91 -18.68 10.16 0.78
C PRO A 91 -17.19 9.86 0.58
N ILE A 92 -16.82 9.53 -0.65
CA ILE A 92 -15.47 9.10 -1.04
C ILE A 92 -14.62 10.34 -1.37
N PRO A 93 -13.45 10.52 -0.74
CA PRO A 93 -12.52 11.57 -1.12
C PRO A 93 -12.08 11.44 -2.59
N SER A 94 -12.14 12.55 -3.32
CA SER A 94 -11.85 12.62 -4.76
C SER A 94 -10.37 12.43 -5.14
N ASP A 95 -9.46 12.42 -4.14
CA ASP A 95 -8.03 12.22 -4.30
C ASP A 95 -7.58 10.77 -4.08
N MET A 96 -8.50 9.83 -3.84
CA MET A 96 -8.15 8.41 -3.76
C MET A 96 -7.73 7.86 -5.13
N ASP A 97 -6.59 7.16 -5.20
CA ASP A 97 -6.10 6.53 -6.43
C ASP A 97 -6.99 5.39 -6.93
N GLY A 98 -7.64 4.68 -6.00
CA GLY A 98 -8.52 3.56 -6.29
C GLY A 98 -9.93 4.00 -6.70
N LYS A 99 -10.70 3.04 -7.23
CA LYS A 99 -12.10 3.25 -7.61
C LYS A 99 -13.02 2.29 -6.88
N VAL A 100 -14.30 2.66 -6.76
CA VAL A 100 -15.33 1.73 -6.27
C VAL A 100 -15.42 0.54 -7.22
N LEU A 101 -15.35 -0.67 -6.67
CA LEU A 101 -15.59 -1.93 -7.39
C LEU A 101 -17.09 -2.09 -7.68
N ARG A 102 -17.68 -1.19 -8.49
CA ARG A 102 -19.12 -1.15 -8.79
C ARG A 102 -19.67 -2.48 -9.31
N ARG A 103 -18.85 -3.25 -10.02
CA ARG A 103 -19.21 -4.58 -10.52
C ARG A 103 -19.41 -5.63 -9.43
N ALA A 104 -19.10 -5.31 -8.17
CA ALA A 104 -19.40 -6.17 -7.03
C ALA A 104 -20.82 -5.95 -6.49
N PHE A 105 -21.55 -4.92 -6.95
CA PHE A 105 -22.86 -4.54 -6.43
C PHE A 105 -23.95 -4.65 -7.50
N GLU A 106 -25.19 -4.86 -7.03
CA GLU A 106 -26.38 -4.79 -7.86
C GLU A 106 -26.51 -3.40 -8.49
N THR A 107 -26.99 -3.35 -9.74
CA THR A 107 -27.19 -2.07 -10.46
C THR A 107 -28.13 -1.12 -9.72
N SER A 108 -29.06 -1.66 -8.93
CA SER A 108 -30.04 -0.91 -8.13
C SER A 108 -29.54 -0.45 -6.76
N TYR A 109 -28.31 -0.77 -6.36
CA TYR A 109 -27.86 -0.55 -4.98
C TYR A 109 -27.83 0.94 -4.58
N ARG A 110 -26.85 1.71 -5.07
CA ARG A 110 -26.80 3.18 -4.98
C ARG A 110 -25.69 3.75 -5.85
N GLU A 111 -25.72 5.03 -6.18
CA GLU A 111 -24.60 5.67 -6.87
C GLU A 111 -23.50 6.10 -5.86
N PRO A 112 -22.21 5.96 -6.20
CA PRO A 112 -21.13 6.46 -5.34
C PRO A 112 -21.18 7.98 -5.19
N GLN A 113 -21.06 8.45 -3.96
CA GLN A 113 -20.97 9.88 -3.66
C GLN A 113 -19.50 10.26 -3.44
N TYR A 114 -19.05 11.32 -4.09
CA TYR A 114 -17.69 11.83 -3.94
C TYR A 114 -17.70 13.18 -3.24
N THR A 115 -16.65 13.44 -2.47
CA THR A 115 -16.43 14.71 -1.78
C THR A 115 -15.03 15.25 -2.09
N LYS A 116 -14.82 16.54 -1.87
CA LYS A 116 -13.49 17.13 -1.94
C LYS A 116 -12.61 16.47 -0.87
N ALA A 117 -11.38 16.12 -1.24
CA ALA A 117 -10.36 15.71 -0.30
C ALA A 117 -10.21 16.75 0.82
N GLY A 118 -10.10 16.28 2.07
CA GLY A 118 -9.75 17.14 3.18
C GLY A 118 -8.32 17.66 3.03
N GLU A 119 -8.02 18.83 3.58
CA GLU A 119 -6.63 19.27 3.69
C GLU A 119 -5.94 18.38 4.74
N ALA A 120 -5.06 17.49 4.30
CA ALA A 120 -4.14 16.84 5.20
C ALA A 120 -3.22 17.92 5.76
N GLU A 121 -3.35 18.23 7.06
CA GLU A 121 -2.34 19.02 7.74
C GLU A 121 -0.99 18.32 7.54
N LYS A 122 -0.04 19.01 6.88
CA LYS A 122 1.36 18.61 6.93
C LYS A 122 1.82 18.76 8.38
N LYS A 123 1.55 17.76 9.20
CA LYS A 123 2.29 17.58 10.44
C LYS A 123 3.67 17.12 10.02
N ASP A 124 4.60 18.06 10.02
CA ASP A 124 6.00 17.67 10.16
C ASP A 124 6.05 16.73 11.37
N PHE A 125 6.48 15.48 11.16
CA PHE A 125 6.83 14.57 12.24
C PHE A 125 8.12 15.10 12.91
N ALA A 126 8.06 16.31 13.43
CA ALA A 126 9.05 16.86 14.33
C ALA A 126 8.71 16.29 15.70
N PHE A 127 9.61 15.45 16.23
CA PHE A 127 9.50 15.05 17.62
C PHE A 127 9.50 16.31 18.47
N THR A 128 8.55 16.41 19.39
CA THR A 128 8.67 17.38 20.47
C THR A 128 9.96 17.08 21.25
N GLN A 129 10.56 18.10 21.89
CA GLN A 129 11.75 17.89 22.74
C GLN A 129 11.56 16.76 23.76
N LYS A 130 10.32 16.54 24.21
CA LYS A 130 9.96 15.46 25.14
C LYS A 130 10.01 14.08 24.48
N GLU A 131 9.54 13.96 23.24
CA GLU A 131 9.58 12.71 22.47
C GLU A 131 11.00 12.38 22.05
N GLU A 132 11.79 13.39 21.66
CA GLU A 132 13.19 13.25 21.30
C GLU A 132 14.02 12.72 22.48
N LYS A 133 13.84 13.29 23.68
CA LYS A 133 14.50 12.81 24.90
C LYS A 133 14.13 11.35 25.24
N LYS A 134 12.86 10.99 25.07
CA LYS A 134 12.38 9.62 25.31
C LYS A 134 12.94 8.62 24.28
N LEU A 135 13.12 9.07 23.04
CA LEU A 135 13.77 8.29 21.99
C LEU A 135 15.25 8.07 22.33
N GLU A 136 15.96 9.11 22.76
CA GLU A 136 17.37 9.04 23.16
C GLU A 136 17.58 8.06 24.34
N GLU A 137 16.75 8.15 25.38
CA GLU A 137 16.77 7.20 26.52
C GLU A 137 16.55 5.76 26.06
N ARG A 138 15.61 5.54 25.12
CA ARG A 138 15.35 4.22 24.55
C ARG A 138 16.54 3.71 23.74
N LEU A 139 17.19 4.57 22.95
CA LEU A 139 18.35 4.21 22.14
C LEU A 139 19.57 3.88 23.02
N LYS A 140 19.82 4.63 24.11
CA LYS A 140 20.84 4.28 25.12
C LYS A 140 20.55 2.95 25.79
N GLY A 141 19.31 2.69 26.18
CA GLY A 141 18.90 1.41 26.77
C GLY A 141 19.06 0.20 25.85
N LEU A 142 19.11 0.45 24.53
CA LEU A 142 19.35 -0.57 23.50
C LEU A 142 20.83 -0.63 23.04
N GLY A 143 21.69 0.26 23.54
CA GLY A 143 23.12 0.31 23.22
C GLY A 143 23.47 0.94 21.85
N TYR A 144 22.57 1.74 21.28
CA TYR A 144 22.81 2.45 20.01
C TYR A 144 23.51 3.81 20.19
N LEU A 145 23.59 4.30 21.43
CA LEU A 145 24.26 5.53 21.90
C LEU A 145 25.04 5.22 23.18
#